data_AF-A0A930Z4Y3-F1
#
_entry.id   AF-A0A930Z4Y3-F1
#
_cell.length_a   1.000
_cell.length_b   1.000
_cell.length_c   1.000
_cell.angle_alpha   90.00
_cell.angle_beta   90.00
_cell.angle_gamma   90.00
#
_symmetry.space_group_name_H-M   'P 1'
#
loop_
_entity.id
_entity.type
_entity.pdbx_description
1 polymer ?
#
loop_
_entity_poly.entity_id
_entity_poly.type
_entity_poly.pdbx_seq_one_letter_code
_entity_poly.pdbx_strand_id
1 'polypeptide(L)'
;MDGDELPINDRWKIARLKYLRNRSLSNPTYRDAQFVRKFVANPRSPWDADARLEPLRNTVESTLNDYDRLAKRGDSLGAEAAWQVVLDGIDNLISEGERIQGHKIKPRA
;
A
#
# COMPACT_ATOMS: atom_id res chain seq x y z
N MET A 1 -31.15 3.00 -9.31
CA MET A 1 -30.06 3.90 -8.86
C MET A 1 -28.98 2.94 -8.43
N ASP A 2 -28.19 2.46 -9.38
CA ASP A 2 -27.35 1.30 -9.14
C ASP A 2 -25.92 1.82 -9.12
N GLY A 3 -25.49 2.19 -7.91
CA GLY A 3 -24.13 2.60 -7.65
C GLY A 3 -23.24 1.38 -7.80
N ASP A 4 -22.47 1.32 -8.89
CA ASP A 4 -21.45 0.31 -9.10
C ASP A 4 -20.47 0.31 -7.92
N GLU A 5 -20.72 -0.62 -7.01
CA GLU A 5 -19.86 -0.84 -5.87
C GLU A 5 -18.58 -1.52 -6.32
N LEU A 6 -17.46 -1.01 -5.81
CA LEU A 6 -16.13 -1.60 -6.03
C LEU A 6 -16.18 -3.13 -5.86
N PRO A 7 -15.42 -3.91 -6.65
CA PRO A 7 -15.17 -5.30 -6.34
C PRO A 7 -14.70 -5.37 -4.88
N ILE A 8 -15.40 -6.14 -4.05
CA ILE A 8 -15.17 -6.25 -2.60
C ILE A 8 -13.66 -6.35 -2.30
N ASN A 9 -12.92 -7.14 -3.07
CA ASN A 9 -11.48 -7.32 -2.90
C ASN A 9 -10.65 -6.02 -2.90
N ASP A 10 -11.00 -5.03 -3.73
CA ASP A 10 -10.26 -3.76 -3.84
C ASP A 10 -10.55 -2.84 -2.63
N ARG A 11 -11.82 -2.78 -2.18
CA ARG A 11 -12.22 -2.07 -0.95
C ARG A 11 -11.49 -2.63 0.26
N TRP A 12 -11.46 -3.95 0.38
CA TRP A 12 -10.82 -4.63 1.49
C TRP A 12 -9.31 -4.39 1.50
N LYS A 13 -8.65 -4.34 0.34
CA LYS A 13 -7.22 -3.99 0.24
C LYS A 13 -6.92 -2.57 0.71
N ILE A 14 -7.64 -1.57 0.20
CA ILE A 14 -7.46 -0.16 0.61
C ILE A 14 -7.73 -0.01 2.11
N ALA A 15 -8.83 -0.58 2.61
CA ALA A 15 -9.16 -0.55 4.03
C ALA A 15 -8.07 -1.22 4.88
N ARG A 16 -7.48 -2.33 4.40
CA ARG A 16 -6.38 -3.00 5.09
C ARG A 16 -5.11 -2.14 5.13
N LEU A 17 -4.74 -1.51 4.03
CA LEU A 17 -3.59 -0.60 3.97
C LEU A 17 -3.77 0.59 4.92
N LYS A 18 -4.96 1.21 4.95
CA LYS A 18 -5.31 2.27 5.90
C LYS A 18 -5.20 1.80 7.36
N TYR A 19 -5.74 0.63 7.66
CA TYR A 19 -5.64 0.03 9.00
C TYR A 19 -4.18 -0.21 9.41
N LEU A 20 -3.35 -0.73 8.49
CA LEU A 20 -1.94 -1.00 8.74
C LEU A 20 -1.16 0.27 9.01
N ARG A 21 -1.33 1.29 8.16
CA ARG A 21 -0.72 2.60 8.36
C ARG A 21 -1.06 3.15 9.75
N ASN A 22 -2.34 3.15 10.11
CA ASN A 22 -2.78 3.67 11.40
C ASN A 22 -2.22 2.87 12.58
N ARG A 23 -2.18 1.54 12.46
CA ARG A 23 -1.63 0.66 13.49
C ARG A 23 -0.12 0.87 13.67
N SER A 24 0.64 0.99 12.59
CA SER A 24 2.09 1.21 12.65
C SER A 24 2.46 2.60 13.16
N LEU A 25 1.61 3.61 12.95
CA LEU A 25 1.74 4.94 13.58
C LEU A 25 1.46 4.88 15.10
N SER A 26 0.47 4.09 15.52
CA SER A 26 0.09 4.00 16.94
C SER A 26 1.09 3.24 17.82
N ASN A 27 1.81 2.27 17.26
CA ASN A 27 2.80 1.48 17.99
C ASN A 27 3.88 0.92 17.04
N PRO A 28 5.15 1.33 17.21
CA PRO A 28 6.27 0.85 16.40
C PRO A 28 6.50 -0.67 16.42
N THR A 29 6.02 -1.38 17.45
CA THR A 29 6.13 -2.85 17.52
C THR A 29 5.24 -3.56 16.49
N TYR A 30 4.30 -2.86 15.87
CA TYR A 30 3.44 -3.37 14.80
C TYR A 30 3.91 -2.99 13.38
N ARG A 31 5.18 -2.60 13.23
CA ARG A 31 5.82 -2.40 11.92
C ARG A 31 6.12 -3.75 11.27
N ASP A 32 5.10 -4.35 10.66
CA ASP A 32 5.17 -5.68 10.04
C ASP A 32 5.38 -5.57 8.51
N ALA A 33 6.65 -5.58 8.11
CA ALA A 33 7.05 -5.49 6.71
C ALA A 33 6.53 -6.66 5.86
N GLN A 34 6.47 -7.88 6.41
CA GLN A 34 5.95 -9.05 5.69
C GLN A 34 4.46 -8.92 5.43
N PHE A 35 3.72 -8.40 6.39
CA PHE A 35 2.30 -8.17 6.24
C PHE A 35 2.03 -7.06 5.21
N VAL A 36 2.79 -5.96 5.20
CA VAL A 36 2.67 -4.91 4.16
C VAL A 36 2.90 -5.50 2.76
N ARG A 37 3.98 -6.28 2.57
CA ARG A 37 4.27 -6.95 1.28
C ARG A 37 3.10 -7.75 0.74
N LYS A 38 2.39 -8.47 1.61
CA LYS A 38 1.22 -9.28 1.23
C LYS A 38 0.09 -8.45 0.59
N PHE A 39 -0.05 -7.17 0.95
CA PHE A 39 -1.10 -6.30 0.41
C PHE A 39 -0.63 -5.41 -0.74
N VAL A 40 0.67 -5.12 -0.81
CA VAL A 40 1.28 -4.36 -1.91
C VAL A 40 1.44 -5.24 -3.16
N ALA A 41 1.81 -6.52 -3.00
CA ALA A 41 2.27 -7.37 -4.10
C ALA A 41 1.29 -8.47 -4.53
N ASN A 42 -0.02 -8.35 -4.28
CA ASN A 42 -0.94 -9.48 -4.48
C ASN A 42 -1.63 -9.45 -5.84
N PRO A 43 -1.20 -10.21 -6.86
CA PRO A 43 -1.60 -10.06 -8.27
C PRO A 43 -3.06 -10.43 -8.60
N ARG A 44 -3.91 -10.66 -7.60
CA ARG A 44 -5.27 -11.19 -7.78
C ARG A 44 -6.35 -10.12 -7.84
N SER A 45 -6.02 -8.82 -7.92
CA SER A 45 -7.03 -7.77 -8.02
C SER A 45 -6.79 -6.81 -9.19
N PRO A 46 -7.85 -6.23 -9.77
CA PRO A 46 -7.72 -5.22 -10.82
C PRO A 46 -6.86 -4.02 -10.43
N TRP A 47 -6.75 -3.73 -9.13
CA TRP A 47 -5.84 -2.71 -8.58
C TRP A 47 -4.36 -3.08 -8.77
N ASP A 48 -3.99 -4.36 -8.73
CA ASP A 48 -2.59 -4.79 -8.95
C ASP A 48 -2.24 -4.89 -10.43
N ALA A 49 -3.24 -5.10 -11.28
CA ALA A 49 -3.05 -5.13 -12.73
C ALA A 49 -2.92 -3.73 -13.33
N ASP A 50 -3.20 -2.66 -12.57
CA ASP A 50 -3.07 -1.30 -13.07
C ASP A 50 -1.60 -0.87 -13.12
N ALA A 51 -1.11 -0.59 -14.33
CA ALA A 51 0.27 -0.20 -14.59
C ALA A 51 0.66 1.14 -13.92
N ARG A 52 -0.31 2.02 -13.61
CA ARG A 52 -0.04 3.28 -12.91
C ARG A 52 0.40 3.07 -11.47
N LEU A 53 -0.07 1.99 -10.86
CA LEU A 53 0.24 1.63 -9.49
C LEU A 53 1.53 0.79 -9.37
N GLU A 54 2.01 0.22 -10.47
CA GLU A 54 3.23 -0.59 -10.51
C GLU A 54 4.49 0.15 -10.01
N PRO A 55 4.82 1.37 -10.49
CA PRO A 55 5.99 2.08 -9.99
C PRO A 55 5.88 2.37 -8.49
N LEU A 56 4.68 2.69 -8.00
CA LEU A 56 4.42 2.95 -6.58
C LEU A 56 4.61 1.68 -5.73
N ARG A 57 4.14 0.52 -6.20
CA ARG A 57 4.38 -0.77 -5.54
C ARG A 57 5.86 -1.09 -5.48
N ASN A 58 6.59 -0.91 -6.59
CA ASN A 58 8.03 -1.17 -6.67
C ASN A 58 8.81 -0.28 -5.69
N THR A 59 8.43 1.00 -5.55
CA THR A 59 9.01 1.89 -4.54
C THR A 59 8.78 1.33 -3.13
N VAL A 60 7.54 0.99 -2.78
CA VAL A 60 7.22 0.46 -1.44
C VAL A 60 7.97 -0.85 -1.16
N GLU A 61 8.07 -1.76 -2.14
CA GLU A 61 8.83 -3.00 -2.01
C GLU A 61 10.32 -2.77 -1.79
N SER A 62 10.92 -1.86 -2.57
CA SER A 62 12.33 -1.48 -2.41
C SER A 62 12.59 -0.91 -1.01
N THR A 63 11.75 0.01 -0.54
CA THR A 63 11.91 0.62 0.78
C THR A 63 11.67 -0.39 1.91
N LEU A 64 10.77 -1.36 1.75
CA LEU A 64 10.61 -2.45 2.72
C LEU A 64 11.86 -3.34 2.82
N ASN A 65 12.57 -3.55 1.70
CA ASN A 65 13.85 -4.26 1.71
C ASN A 65 14.95 -3.46 2.42
N ASP A 66 14.95 -2.13 2.24
CA ASP A 66 15.87 -1.24 2.97
C ASP A 66 15.58 -1.23 4.47
N TYR A 67 14.31 -1.13 4.86
CA TYR A 67 13.88 -1.25 6.25
C TYR A 67 14.38 -2.53 6.89
N ASP A 68 14.11 -3.70 6.27
CA ASP A 68 14.54 -4.98 6.80
C ASP A 68 16.07 -5.08 6.92
N ARG A 69 16.80 -4.53 5.94
CA ARG A 69 18.27 -4.51 5.95
C ARG A 69 18.81 -3.65 7.09
N LEU A 70 18.23 -2.47 7.33
CA LEU A 70 18.65 -1.55 8.39
C LEU A 70 18.29 -2.10 9.77
N ALA A 71 17.08 -2.63 9.92
CA ALA A 71 16.63 -3.29 11.16
C ALA A 71 17.53 -4.47 11.54
N LYS A 72 17.90 -5.33 10.56
CA LYS A 72 18.85 -6.45 10.78
C LYS A 72 20.25 -5.99 11.19
N ARG A 73 20.68 -4.80 10.76
CA ARG A 73 21.97 -4.21 11.14
C ARG A 73 21.92 -3.51 12.50
N GLY A 74 20.76 -3.39 13.12
CA GLY A 74 20.57 -2.64 14.37
C GLY A 74 20.58 -1.12 14.17
N ASP A 75 20.51 -0.64 12.93
CA ASP A 75 20.39 0.79 12.63
C ASP A 75 18.93 1.23 12.80
N SER A 76 18.57 1.56 14.05
CA SER A 76 17.21 1.93 14.42
C SER A 76 16.74 3.23 13.77
N LEU A 77 17.62 4.24 13.67
CA LEU A 77 17.32 5.52 13.04
C LEU A 77 17.11 5.37 11.54
N GLY A 78 18.00 4.63 10.87
CA GLY A 78 17.86 4.31 9.45
C GLY A 78 16.59 3.50 9.17
N ALA A 79 16.31 2.49 10.00
CA ALA A 79 15.09 1.69 9.88
C ALA A 79 13.83 2.56 10.09
N GLU A 80 13.84 3.49 11.04
CA GLU A 80 12.72 4.42 11.24
C GLU A 80 12.50 5.33 10.04
N ALA A 81 13.56 5.93 9.50
CA ALA A 81 13.48 6.74 8.29
C ALA A 81 12.95 5.94 7.10
N ALA A 82 13.46 4.72 6.89
CA ALA A 82 12.95 3.82 5.84
C ALA A 82 11.48 3.47 6.06
N TRP A 83 11.05 3.22 7.30
CA TRP A 83 9.65 2.95 7.61
C TRP A 83 8.73 4.14 7.31
N GLN A 84 9.18 5.37 7.58
CA GLN A 84 8.41 6.56 7.22
C GLN A 84 8.19 6.65 5.70
N VAL A 85 9.22 6.35 4.90
CA VAL A 85 9.11 6.30 3.43
C VAL A 85 8.15 5.19 2.98
N VAL A 86 8.09 4.05 3.69
CA VAL A 86 7.07 3.01 3.43
C VAL A 86 5.67 3.56 3.66
N LEU A 87 5.44 4.29 4.76
CA LEU A 87 4.13 4.89 5.04
C LEU A 87 3.72 5.90 3.97
N ASP A 88 4.64 6.76 3.54
CA ASP A 88 4.38 7.75 2.48
C ASP A 88 4.06 7.05 1.14
N GLY A 89 4.77 5.96 0.82
CA GLY A 89 4.46 5.14 -0.35
C GLY A 89 3.10 4.44 -0.28
N ILE A 90 2.69 3.98 0.91
CA ILE A 90 1.35 3.43 1.15
C ILE A 90 0.28 4.52 0.96
N ASP A 91 0.52 5.74 1.43
CA ASP A 91 -0.41 6.87 1.24
C ASP A 91 -0.58 7.23 -0.24
N ASN A 92 0.51 7.19 -1.01
CA ASN A 92 0.46 7.39 -2.46
C ASN A 92 -0.32 6.26 -3.16
N LEU A 93 -0.10 5.00 -2.77
CA LEU A 93 -0.84 3.85 -3.29
C LEU A 93 -2.34 3.93 -3.02
N ILE A 94 -2.72 4.34 -1.80
CA ILE A 94 -4.12 4.55 -1.42
C ILE A 94 -4.71 5.68 -2.26
N SER A 95 -4.04 6.83 -2.31
CA SER A 95 -4.54 8.02 -3.02
C SER A 95 -4.72 7.76 -4.52
N GLU A 96 -3.72 7.16 -5.17
CA GLU A 96 -3.78 6.82 -6.59
C GLU A 96 -4.80 5.70 -6.84
N GLY A 97 -4.90 4.72 -5.94
CA GLY A 97 -5.92 3.68 -5.99
C GLY A 97 -7.34 4.23 -5.96
N GLU A 98 -7.61 5.14 -5.02
CA GLU A 98 -8.90 5.83 -4.88
C GLU A 98 -9.18 6.73 -6.10
N ARG A 99 -8.16 7.42 -6.63
CA ARG A 99 -8.27 8.24 -7.84
C ARG A 99 -8.66 7.39 -9.04
N ILE A 100 -7.94 6.29 -9.29
CA ILE A 100 -8.23 5.36 -10.40
C ILE A 100 -9.65 4.79 -10.27
N GLN A 101 -10.07 4.46 -9.05
CA GLN A 101 -11.42 3.97 -8.78
C GLN A 101 -12.50 5.04 -9.03
N GLY A 102 -12.28 6.28 -8.59
CA GLY A 102 -13.19 7.41 -8.83
C GLY A 102 -13.29 7.82 -10.31
N HIS A 103 -12.23 7.61 -11.10
CA HIS A 103 -12.22 7.91 -12.54
C HIS A 103 -12.63 6.73 -13.44
N LYS A 104 -12.82 5.51 -12.90
CA LYS A 104 -13.34 4.34 -13.67
C LYS A 104 -14.83 4.45 -14.04
N ILE A 105 -15.40 5.67 -14.03
CA ILE A 105 -16.76 5.94 -14.50
C ILE A 105 -16.75 6.08 -16.04
N LYS A 106 -17.17 4.97 -16.67
CA LYS A 106 -17.71 4.74 -18.04
C LYS A 106 -16.76 4.37 -19.19
N PRO A 107 -17.23 3.45 -20.06
CA PRO A 107 -17.82 3.93 -21.31
C PRO A 107 -19.35 3.88 -21.24
N ARG A 108 -19.98 4.98 -21.67
CA ARG A 108 -21.42 5.02 -21.93
C ARG A 108 -21.62 4.58 -23.37
N ALA A 109 -22.56 3.65 -23.55
CA ALA A 109 -23.06 3.08 -24.81
C ALA A 109 -22.14 2.03 -25.45
#